data_AF-A0A7X7G9U2-F1
#
_entry.id   AF-A0A7X7G9U2-F1
#
_cell.length_a   1.000
_cell.length_b   1.000
_cell.length_c   1.000
_cell.angle_alpha   90.00
_cell.angle_beta   90.00
_cell.angle_gamma   90.00
#
_symmetry.space_group_name_H-M   'P 1'
#
loop_
_entity.id
_entity.type
_entity.pdbx_description
1 polymer ?
#
loop_
_entity_poly.entity_id
_entity_poly.type
_entity_poly.pdbx_seq_one_letter_code
_entity_poly.pdbx_strand_id
1 'polypeptide(L)'
;MQRSAEYDAFGPWTYRVRTADEVPRLYRRHGVDPEAARLVLKVPRVIDRRDANPEMHLYDHLLVAGDESLTVLSRRGDTYQTVVVPYSRIGAIHHSYSMLDGLLVVHDVDGLERAGVAVAIRYNAISRRVMEDLAELLREQALAARPPAERPGRAALPTTRVLDLGDADAALVTARIEIADRRPGLVLLGAQPRTVVARRDTTFGRVLDALRPVTLHAALVCADTGTLEFVHRREWFTSHPKPQFSVAHTVILTDAVTAVGSHEHPRYVGVYRVQIAAGRARVDVAFPDGAESGGAIAGALAGVRAI
;
A
#
# COMPACT_ATOMS: atom_id res chain seq x y z
N MET A 1 -0.14 22.12 -35.69
CA MET A 1 0.17 21.55 -34.36
C MET A 1 0.68 20.15 -34.59
N GLN A 2 1.95 19.88 -34.31
CA GLN A 2 2.56 18.57 -34.57
C GLN A 2 1.98 17.57 -33.55
N ARG A 3 1.14 16.64 -34.03
CA ARG A 3 0.61 15.56 -33.16
C ARG A 3 1.72 14.55 -32.92
N SER A 4 1.91 14.15 -31.66
CA SER A 4 2.79 13.04 -31.31
C SER A 4 1.93 11.84 -30.91
N ALA A 5 2.38 10.63 -31.25
CA ALA A 5 1.70 9.40 -30.83
C ALA A 5 1.57 9.32 -29.29
N GLU A 6 2.55 9.86 -28.56
CA GLU A 6 2.52 9.98 -27.09
C GLU A 6 1.34 10.86 -26.61
N TYR A 7 1.11 12.01 -27.25
CA TYR A 7 0.01 12.92 -26.91
C TYR A 7 -1.37 12.33 -27.30
N ASP A 8 -1.44 11.68 -28.46
CA ASP A 8 -2.68 11.06 -28.93
C ASP A 8 -3.12 9.91 -27.99
N ALA A 9 -2.16 9.16 -27.44
CA ALA A 9 -2.39 8.08 -26.47
C ALA A 9 -2.52 8.55 -25.00
N PHE A 10 -2.31 9.84 -24.72
CA PHE A 10 -2.29 10.34 -23.34
C PHE A 10 -3.68 10.33 -22.69
N GLY A 11 -3.76 9.75 -21.50
CA GLY A 11 -4.96 9.75 -20.68
C GLY A 11 -4.63 9.39 -19.24
N PRO A 12 -5.63 9.29 -18.36
CA PRO A 12 -5.42 8.98 -16.94
C PRO A 12 -4.95 7.55 -16.68
N TRP A 13 -4.86 6.69 -17.70
CA TRP A 13 -4.53 5.28 -17.53
C TRP A 13 -3.02 5.02 -17.47
N THR A 14 -2.63 4.18 -16.53
CA THR A 14 -1.30 3.56 -16.50
C THR A 14 -1.28 2.44 -17.51
N TYR A 15 -0.29 2.48 -18.41
CA TYR A 15 -0.18 1.50 -19.49
C TYR A 15 1.07 0.67 -19.35
N ARG A 16 0.96 -0.61 -19.73
CA ARG A 16 2.12 -1.45 -19.96
C ARG A 16 2.86 -0.97 -21.20
N VAL A 17 4.18 -0.90 -21.10
CA VAL A 17 5.10 -0.67 -22.21
C VAL A 17 5.59 -2.04 -22.66
N ARG A 18 5.44 -2.35 -23.94
CA ARG A 18 5.82 -3.63 -24.55
C ARG A 18 6.99 -3.52 -25.51
N THR A 19 7.21 -2.34 -26.08
CA THR A 19 8.29 -2.09 -27.05
C THR A 19 9.04 -0.80 -26.68
N ALA A 20 10.27 -0.66 -27.18
CA ALA A 20 11.08 0.52 -26.93
C ALA A 20 10.42 1.83 -27.40
N ASP A 21 9.62 1.79 -28.47
CA ASP A 21 8.92 2.96 -29.01
C ASP A 21 7.81 3.48 -28.09
N GLU A 22 7.21 2.60 -27.28
CA GLU A 22 6.17 2.94 -26.32
C GLU A 22 6.71 3.64 -25.06
N VAL A 23 8.03 3.62 -24.86
CA VAL A 23 8.73 4.31 -23.76
C VAL A 23 8.55 5.82 -23.94
N PRO A 24 8.06 6.56 -22.91
CA PRO A 24 7.88 8.00 -23.00
C PRO A 24 9.20 8.71 -23.34
N ARG A 25 9.12 9.75 -24.16
CA ARG A 25 10.30 10.45 -24.72
C ARG A 25 11.37 10.79 -23.68
N LEU A 26 10.93 11.25 -22.50
CA LEU A 26 11.81 11.63 -21.40
C LEU A 26 12.75 10.50 -20.94
N TYR A 27 12.27 9.25 -20.96
CA TYR A 27 12.97 8.12 -20.34
C TYR A 27 13.78 7.29 -21.34
N ARG A 28 13.64 7.53 -22.65
CA ARG A 28 14.27 6.70 -23.71
C ARG A 28 15.79 6.58 -23.57
N ARG A 29 16.47 7.67 -23.16
CA ARG A 29 17.93 7.67 -22.95
C ARG A 29 18.42 6.70 -21.86
N HIS A 30 17.52 6.20 -21.01
CA HIS A 30 17.85 5.17 -20.02
C HIS A 30 18.19 3.83 -20.68
N GLY A 31 17.66 3.55 -21.88
CA GLY A 31 17.87 2.26 -22.55
C GLY A 31 17.12 1.11 -21.88
N VAL A 32 15.92 1.36 -21.32
CA VAL A 32 15.05 0.29 -20.84
C VAL A 32 14.71 -0.64 -22.00
N ASP A 33 14.89 -1.94 -21.79
CA ASP A 33 14.40 -3.00 -22.65
C ASP A 33 13.10 -3.59 -22.07
N PRO A 34 11.92 -3.26 -22.63
CA PRO A 34 10.65 -3.77 -22.12
C PRO A 34 10.43 -5.26 -22.35
N GLU A 35 11.17 -5.89 -23.27
CA GLU A 35 11.05 -7.33 -23.56
C GLU A 35 11.81 -8.17 -22.54
N ALA A 36 12.95 -7.68 -22.05
CA ALA A 36 13.72 -8.32 -20.99
C ALA A 36 13.11 -8.14 -19.58
N ALA A 37 12.30 -7.09 -19.38
CA ALA A 37 11.69 -6.81 -18.09
C ALA A 37 10.42 -7.65 -17.84
N ARG A 38 10.20 -8.06 -16.58
CA ARG A 38 8.97 -8.77 -16.17
C ARG A 38 7.72 -7.92 -16.40
N LEU A 39 7.83 -6.62 -16.08
CA LEU A 39 6.76 -5.65 -16.28
C LEU A 39 7.34 -4.24 -16.42
N VAL A 40 6.88 -3.49 -17.43
CA VAL A 40 7.17 -2.06 -17.56
C VAL A 40 5.86 -1.29 -17.62
N LEU A 41 5.71 -0.27 -16.77
CA LEU A 41 4.53 0.58 -16.70
C LEU A 41 4.91 2.05 -16.87
N LYS A 42 4.19 2.77 -17.72
CA LYS A 42 4.24 4.25 -17.77
C LYS A 42 3.05 4.83 -17.02
N VAL A 43 3.32 5.66 -16.02
CA VAL A 43 2.33 6.29 -15.15
C VAL A 43 2.10 7.72 -15.62
N PRO A 44 0.89 8.08 -16.07
CA PRO A 44 0.60 9.39 -16.59
C PRO A 44 0.66 10.45 -15.49
N ARG A 45 1.02 11.67 -15.88
CA ARG A 45 0.95 12.83 -15.02
C ARG A 45 -0.52 13.17 -14.71
N VAL A 46 -0.77 13.61 -13.47
CA VAL A 46 -2.10 14.06 -13.05
C VAL A 46 -2.32 15.50 -13.53
N ILE A 47 -2.70 15.67 -14.80
CA ILE A 47 -3.10 16.94 -15.42
C ILE A 47 -4.35 16.75 -16.27
N ASP A 48 -5.14 17.82 -16.41
CA ASP A 48 -6.28 17.81 -17.33
C ASP A 48 -5.76 17.76 -18.78
N ARG A 49 -6.43 16.99 -19.64
CA ARG A 49 -6.04 16.86 -21.06
C ARG A 49 -6.04 18.19 -21.80
N ARG A 50 -6.89 19.15 -21.42
CA ARG A 50 -6.92 20.51 -22.00
C ARG A 50 -5.66 21.33 -21.70
N ASP A 51 -4.94 20.98 -20.64
CA ASP A 51 -3.71 21.67 -20.22
C ASP A 51 -2.45 20.93 -20.71
N ALA A 52 -2.62 19.77 -21.36
CA ALA A 52 -1.54 18.99 -21.96
C ALA A 52 -1.26 19.47 -23.38
N ASN A 53 0.02 19.44 -23.78
CA ASN A 53 0.41 19.67 -25.17
C ASN A 53 1.52 18.70 -25.61
N PRO A 54 1.76 18.52 -26.93
CA PRO A 54 2.71 17.54 -27.46
C PRO A 54 4.18 17.74 -27.05
N GLU A 55 4.56 18.94 -26.61
CA GLU A 55 5.93 19.24 -26.19
C GLU A 55 6.18 18.88 -24.72
N MET A 56 5.13 18.69 -23.93
CA MET A 56 5.24 18.35 -22.51
C MET A 56 5.66 16.89 -22.30
N HIS A 57 6.34 16.64 -21.19
CA HIS A 57 6.49 15.28 -20.65
C HIS A 57 5.20 14.87 -19.94
N LEU A 58 4.48 13.92 -20.53
CA LEU A 58 3.12 13.55 -20.13
C LEU A 58 3.07 12.45 -19.06
N TYR A 59 4.21 11.84 -18.74
CA TYR A 59 4.30 10.72 -17.79
C TYR A 59 5.23 11.06 -16.63
N ASP A 60 4.72 10.99 -15.41
CA ASP A 60 5.49 11.29 -14.20
C ASP A 60 6.41 10.13 -13.81
N HIS A 61 6.06 8.88 -14.16
CA HIS A 61 6.89 7.73 -13.84
C HIS A 61 7.00 6.70 -14.98
N LEU A 62 8.16 6.05 -15.07
CA LEU A 62 8.33 4.77 -15.74
C LEU A 62 8.81 3.75 -14.70
N LEU A 63 8.02 2.71 -14.48
CA LEU A 63 8.29 1.64 -13.52
C LEU A 63 8.77 0.42 -14.30
N VAL A 64 9.92 -0.11 -13.94
CA VAL A 64 10.56 -1.26 -14.59
C VAL A 64 10.80 -2.31 -13.53
N ALA A 65 9.94 -3.33 -13.47
CA ALA A 65 10.18 -4.52 -12.67
C ALA A 65 11.07 -5.47 -13.50
N GLY A 66 12.36 -5.45 -13.21
CA GLY A 66 13.35 -6.33 -13.82
C GLY A 66 13.44 -7.68 -13.11
N ASP A 67 14.56 -8.38 -13.30
CA ASP A 67 14.76 -9.70 -12.72
C ASP A 67 15.08 -9.68 -11.22
N GLU A 68 15.83 -8.68 -10.76
CA GLU A 68 16.31 -8.61 -9.36
C GLU A 68 15.85 -7.35 -8.61
N SER A 69 15.31 -6.36 -9.32
CA SER A 69 14.95 -5.08 -8.73
C SER A 69 13.80 -4.38 -9.46
N LEU A 70 13.15 -3.49 -8.72
CA LEU A 70 12.28 -2.46 -9.25
C LEU A 70 13.10 -1.20 -9.53
N THR A 71 13.16 -0.77 -10.78
CA THR A 71 13.70 0.53 -11.19
C THR A 71 12.57 1.51 -11.44
N VAL A 72 12.61 2.68 -10.80
CA VAL A 72 11.61 3.75 -10.94
C VAL A 72 12.28 5.00 -11.45
N LEU A 73 11.88 5.42 -12.65
CA LEU A 73 12.30 6.67 -13.27
C LEU A 73 11.21 7.69 -13.02
N SER A 74 11.51 8.76 -12.28
CA SER A 74 10.55 9.80 -11.92
C SER A 74 10.92 11.14 -12.54
N ARG A 75 9.97 11.80 -13.20
CA ARG A 75 10.18 13.09 -13.85
C ARG A 75 10.65 14.16 -12.85
N ARG A 76 11.63 14.95 -13.27
CA ARG A 76 12.16 16.15 -12.60
C ARG A 76 12.35 17.25 -13.65
N GLY A 77 11.30 18.02 -13.93
CA GLY A 77 11.31 18.98 -15.04
C GLY A 77 11.52 18.26 -16.37
N ASP A 78 12.59 18.61 -17.08
CA ASP A 78 13.00 18.03 -18.37
C ASP A 78 14.05 16.91 -18.23
N THR A 79 14.30 16.47 -16.99
CA THR A 79 15.12 15.31 -16.68
C THR A 79 14.32 14.32 -15.81
N TYR A 80 14.97 13.27 -15.35
CA TYR A 80 14.39 12.31 -14.42
C TYR A 80 15.41 11.91 -13.35
N GLN A 81 14.91 11.46 -12.22
CA GLN A 81 15.68 10.75 -11.20
C GLN A 81 15.42 9.25 -11.32
N THR A 82 16.40 8.44 -10.96
CA THR A 82 16.29 6.98 -10.93
C THR A 82 16.40 6.49 -9.49
N VAL A 83 15.46 5.63 -9.08
CA VAL A 83 15.53 4.88 -7.84
C VAL A 83 15.51 3.39 -8.20
N VAL A 84 16.46 2.62 -7.68
CA VAL A 84 16.53 1.16 -7.85
C VAL A 84 16.33 0.51 -6.50
N VAL A 85 15.34 -0.37 -6.39
CA VAL A 85 14.98 -1.09 -5.17
C VAL A 85 15.17 -2.59 -5.43
N PRO A 86 16.25 -3.22 -4.93
CA PRO A 86 16.41 -4.66 -4.98
C PRO A 86 15.24 -5.37 -4.28
N TYR A 87 14.76 -6.47 -4.84
CA TYR A 87 13.62 -7.21 -4.27
C TYR A 87 13.93 -7.74 -2.86
N SER A 88 15.18 -8.14 -2.62
CA SER A 88 15.70 -8.55 -1.31
C SER A 88 15.66 -7.46 -0.24
N ARG A 89 15.50 -6.18 -0.64
CA ARG A 89 15.42 -5.04 0.27
C ARG A 89 14.00 -4.54 0.51
N ILE A 90 13.00 -5.05 -0.19
CA ILE A 90 11.60 -4.64 0.03
C ILE A 90 11.11 -5.20 1.36
N GLY A 91 10.86 -4.34 2.34
CA GLY A 91 10.35 -4.74 3.67
C GLY A 91 8.83 -4.64 3.80
N ALA A 92 8.22 -3.72 3.04
CA ALA A 92 6.77 -3.57 3.00
C ALA A 92 6.31 -2.95 1.67
N ILE A 93 5.09 -3.29 1.26
CA ILE A 93 4.41 -2.72 0.10
C ILE A 93 3.06 -2.21 0.58
N HIS A 94 2.77 -0.94 0.34
CA HIS A 94 1.50 -0.34 0.69
C HIS A 94 0.81 0.16 -0.57
N HIS A 95 -0.40 -0.30 -0.82
CA HIS A 95 -1.22 0.09 -1.94
C HIS A 95 -2.55 0.62 -1.42
N SER A 96 -2.97 1.80 -1.85
CA SER A 96 -4.25 2.36 -1.45
C SER A 96 -4.91 3.18 -2.54
N TYR A 97 -6.23 3.29 -2.47
CA TYR A 97 -7.01 4.12 -3.36
C TYR A 97 -8.21 4.72 -2.62
N SER A 98 -8.61 5.91 -3.07
CA SER A 98 -9.83 6.59 -2.65
C SER A 98 -10.41 7.30 -3.86
N MET A 99 -11.59 6.87 -4.32
CA MET A 99 -12.18 7.35 -5.57
C MET A 99 -11.19 7.19 -6.74
N LEU A 100 -10.72 8.29 -7.35
CA LEU A 100 -9.74 8.31 -8.44
C LEU A 100 -8.29 8.51 -7.98
N ASP A 101 -8.03 8.69 -6.68
CA ASP A 101 -6.69 8.92 -6.14
C ASP A 101 -6.07 7.61 -5.66
N GLY A 102 -5.13 7.07 -6.42
CA GLY A 102 -4.35 5.88 -6.11
C GLY A 102 -2.95 6.21 -5.62
N LEU A 103 -2.41 5.36 -4.75
CA LEU A 103 -1.07 5.46 -4.19
C LEU A 103 -0.45 4.05 -4.06
N LEU A 104 0.76 3.87 -4.57
CA LEU A 104 1.62 2.73 -4.28
C LEU A 104 2.87 3.24 -3.57
N VAL A 105 3.24 2.61 -2.46
CA VAL A 105 4.46 2.89 -1.70
C VAL A 105 5.22 1.59 -1.51
N VAL A 106 6.52 1.62 -1.79
CA VAL A 106 7.43 0.50 -1.51
C VAL A 106 8.44 0.96 -0.48
N HIS A 107 8.61 0.16 0.57
CA HIS A 107 9.54 0.45 1.65
C HIS A 107 10.79 -0.43 1.53
N ASP A 108 11.95 0.20 1.63
CA ASP A 108 13.27 -0.42 1.67
C ASP A 108 13.74 -0.54 3.13
N VAL A 109 14.12 -1.75 3.51
CA VAL A 109 14.62 -2.09 4.86
C VAL A 109 15.86 -1.29 5.25
N ASP A 110 16.66 -0.87 4.28
CA ASP A 110 17.91 -0.11 4.50
C ASP A 110 17.82 1.34 4.00
N GLY A 111 16.67 1.73 3.45
CA GLY A 111 16.43 3.05 2.88
C GLY A 111 16.73 4.18 3.87
N LEU A 112 17.42 5.22 3.41
CA LEU A 112 17.77 6.39 4.24
C LEU A 112 16.60 7.35 4.44
N GLU A 113 15.59 7.26 3.57
CA GLU A 113 14.39 8.08 3.64
C GLU A 113 13.55 7.77 4.88
N ARG A 114 12.73 8.75 5.26
CA ARG A 114 11.88 8.64 6.45
C ARG A 114 10.98 7.41 6.36
N ALA A 115 10.97 6.60 7.41
CA ALA A 115 10.22 5.34 7.48
C ALA A 115 10.54 4.35 6.34
N GLY A 116 11.76 4.42 5.79
CA GLY A 116 12.26 3.52 4.76
C GLY A 116 11.53 3.67 3.42
N VAL A 117 10.82 4.76 3.16
CA VAL A 117 10.07 4.94 1.90
C VAL A 117 11.05 5.05 0.72
N ALA A 118 11.11 4.03 -0.13
CA ALA A 118 11.98 4.04 -1.31
C ALA A 118 11.31 4.74 -2.48
N VAL A 119 10.05 4.41 -2.74
CA VAL A 119 9.24 5.01 -3.80
C VAL A 119 7.81 5.22 -3.34
N ALA A 120 7.21 6.35 -3.76
CA ALA A 120 5.81 6.66 -3.57
C ALA A 120 5.24 7.19 -4.88
N ILE A 121 4.33 6.43 -5.49
CA ILE A 121 3.82 6.65 -6.85
C ILE A 121 2.33 6.95 -6.74
N ARG A 122 1.95 8.17 -7.11
CA ARG A 122 0.54 8.54 -7.26
C ARG A 122 0.09 8.21 -8.66
N TYR A 123 -1.12 7.71 -8.78
CA TYR A 123 -1.71 7.31 -10.06
C TYR A 123 -3.23 7.47 -10.02
N ASN A 124 -3.88 7.48 -11.18
CA ASN A 124 -5.34 7.48 -11.22
C ASN A 124 -5.88 6.08 -10.92
N ALA A 125 -6.75 5.95 -9.91
CA ALA A 125 -7.26 4.66 -9.45
C ALA A 125 -8.10 3.89 -10.50
N ILE A 126 -8.44 4.48 -11.66
CA ILE A 126 -8.91 3.71 -12.81
C ILE A 126 -7.91 2.61 -13.25
N SER A 127 -6.63 2.83 -12.94
CA SER A 127 -5.53 1.89 -13.20
C SER A 127 -5.22 0.98 -12.01
N ARG A 128 -6.13 0.92 -11.03
CA ARG A 128 -5.95 0.14 -9.79
C ARG A 128 -5.47 -1.28 -10.07
N ARG A 129 -6.16 -2.00 -10.95
CA ARG A 129 -5.86 -3.40 -11.26
C ARG A 129 -4.41 -3.61 -11.72
N VAL A 130 -3.93 -2.75 -12.63
CA VAL A 130 -2.54 -2.81 -13.12
C VAL A 130 -1.53 -2.53 -12.00
N MET A 131 -1.85 -1.62 -11.08
CA MET A 131 -1.00 -1.32 -9.93
C MET A 131 -1.06 -2.40 -8.85
N GLU A 132 -2.18 -3.11 -8.70
CA GLU A 132 -2.30 -4.30 -7.85
C GLU A 132 -1.50 -5.46 -8.43
N ASP A 133 -1.52 -5.66 -9.74
CA ASP A 133 -0.69 -6.66 -10.43
C ASP A 133 0.81 -6.36 -10.23
N LEU A 134 1.20 -5.08 -10.28
CA LEU A 134 2.56 -4.68 -9.92
C LEU A 134 2.86 -4.98 -8.45
N ALA A 135 1.99 -4.60 -7.50
CA ALA A 135 2.22 -4.85 -6.08
C ALA A 135 2.37 -6.35 -5.77
N GLU A 136 1.57 -7.19 -6.44
CA GLU A 136 1.64 -8.64 -6.34
C GLU A 136 2.96 -9.19 -6.91
N LEU A 137 3.37 -8.73 -8.10
CA LEU A 137 4.68 -9.07 -8.68
C LEU A 137 5.82 -8.71 -7.72
N LEU A 138 5.79 -7.51 -7.13
CA LEU A 138 6.81 -7.07 -6.18
C LEU A 138 6.84 -7.95 -4.93
N ARG A 139 5.68 -8.37 -4.41
CA ARG A 139 5.58 -9.30 -3.28
C ARG A 139 6.21 -10.64 -3.62
N GLU A 140 5.84 -11.23 -4.76
CA GLU A 140 6.37 -12.52 -5.21
C GLU A 140 7.88 -12.50 -5.39
N GLN A 141 8.40 -11.47 -6.06
CA GLN A 141 9.84 -11.32 -6.25
C GLN A 141 10.59 -11.05 -4.94
N ALA A 142 9.99 -10.26 -4.03
CA ALA A 142 10.55 -10.02 -2.71
C ALA A 142 10.66 -11.32 -1.90
N LEU A 143 9.65 -12.17 -1.91
CA LEU A 143 9.68 -13.48 -1.25
C LEU A 143 10.68 -14.44 -1.92
N ALA A 144 10.73 -14.46 -3.25
CA ALA A 144 11.67 -15.31 -3.99
C ALA A 144 13.13 -14.93 -3.76
N ALA A 145 13.42 -13.65 -3.47
CA ALA A 145 14.76 -13.15 -3.18
C ALA A 145 15.24 -13.47 -1.75
N ARG A 146 14.50 -14.29 -0.99
CA ARG A 146 14.72 -14.57 0.44
C ARG A 146 14.69 -16.06 0.74
N PRO A 147 15.20 -16.48 1.92
CA PRO A 147 14.99 -17.83 2.40
C PRO A 147 13.49 -18.14 2.48
N PRO A 148 13.07 -19.40 2.20
CA PRO A 148 11.70 -19.82 2.39
C PRO A 148 11.22 -19.48 3.80
N ALA A 149 10.13 -18.75 3.89
CA ALA A 149 9.51 -18.35 5.14
C ALA A 149 8.20 -19.12 5.34
N GLU A 150 7.94 -19.54 6.57
CA GLU A 150 6.65 -20.12 6.91
C GLU A 150 5.59 -19.02 7.09
N ARG A 151 4.32 -19.43 7.12
CA ARG A 151 3.24 -18.52 7.50
C ARG A 151 3.38 -18.13 8.98
N PRO A 152 3.25 -16.84 9.34
CA PRO A 152 3.28 -16.38 10.72
C PRO A 152 2.37 -17.16 11.67
N GLY A 153 2.89 -17.48 12.85
CA GLY A 153 2.30 -18.41 13.82
C GLY A 153 1.05 -17.87 14.53
N ARG A 154 -0.14 -18.16 13.97
CA ARG A 154 -1.43 -18.04 14.67
C ARG A 154 -2.49 -18.91 14.01
N ALA A 155 -3.46 -19.39 14.78
CA ALA A 155 -4.63 -20.08 14.27
C ALA A 155 -5.45 -19.16 13.35
N ALA A 156 -5.85 -19.68 12.20
CA ALA A 156 -6.72 -18.95 11.29
C ALA A 156 -8.10 -18.77 11.92
N LEU A 157 -8.67 -17.58 11.74
CA LEU A 157 -10.06 -17.32 12.08
C LEU A 157 -10.99 -17.81 10.97
N PRO A 158 -12.23 -18.21 11.31
CA PRO A 158 -13.26 -18.46 10.32
C PRO A 158 -13.45 -17.24 9.42
N THR A 159 -13.56 -17.46 8.11
CA THR A 159 -13.77 -16.38 7.14
C THR A 159 -15.10 -15.65 7.36
N THR A 160 -16.07 -16.27 8.02
CA THR A 160 -17.34 -15.65 8.42
C THR A 160 -17.18 -14.47 9.38
N ARG A 161 -16.02 -14.33 10.07
CA ARG A 161 -15.73 -13.19 10.95
C ARG A 161 -15.67 -11.86 10.20
N VAL A 162 -15.49 -11.87 8.88
CA VAL A 162 -15.57 -10.64 8.07
C VAL A 162 -16.96 -10.04 8.03
N LEU A 163 -18.02 -10.83 8.33
CA LEU A 163 -19.39 -10.35 8.39
C LEU A 163 -19.61 -9.38 9.57
N ASP A 164 -18.79 -9.48 10.61
CA ASP A 164 -18.85 -8.62 11.80
C ASP A 164 -18.49 -7.15 11.48
N LEU A 165 -17.86 -6.88 10.33
CA LEU A 165 -17.52 -5.53 9.88
C LEU A 165 -18.75 -4.71 9.43
N GLY A 166 -19.84 -5.39 9.07
CA GLY A 166 -21.08 -4.78 8.58
C GLY A 166 -20.97 -4.15 7.18
N ASP A 167 -22.11 -3.74 6.63
CA ASP A 167 -22.24 -3.29 5.23
C ASP A 167 -21.36 -2.09 4.89
N ALA A 168 -21.15 -1.22 5.86
CA ALA A 168 -20.41 0.01 5.63
C ALA A 168 -18.90 -0.24 5.43
N ASP A 169 -18.40 -1.46 5.67
CA ASP A 169 -17.03 -1.91 5.35
C ASP A 169 -16.99 -3.08 4.35
N ALA A 170 -18.08 -3.30 3.60
CA ALA A 170 -18.16 -4.31 2.54
C ALA A 170 -17.02 -4.20 1.51
N ALA A 171 -16.55 -2.99 1.19
CA ALA A 171 -15.42 -2.79 0.28
C ALA A 171 -14.10 -3.43 0.79
N LEU A 172 -13.87 -3.48 2.11
CA LEU A 172 -12.70 -4.16 2.68
C LEU A 172 -12.84 -5.68 2.59
N VAL A 173 -14.07 -6.18 2.78
CA VAL A 173 -14.40 -7.60 2.63
C VAL A 173 -14.20 -8.03 1.17
N THR A 174 -14.72 -7.26 0.21
CA THR A 174 -14.52 -7.50 -1.23
C THR A 174 -13.04 -7.50 -1.59
N ALA A 175 -12.27 -6.50 -1.15
CA ALA A 175 -10.84 -6.46 -1.41
C ALA A 175 -10.11 -7.69 -0.85
N ARG A 176 -10.44 -8.13 0.37
CA ARG A 176 -9.88 -9.36 0.95
C ARG A 176 -10.25 -10.60 0.14
N ILE A 177 -11.48 -10.69 -0.37
CA ILE A 177 -11.91 -11.81 -1.22
C ILE A 177 -11.11 -11.83 -2.53
N GLU A 178 -11.01 -10.68 -3.22
CA GLU A 178 -10.23 -10.55 -4.46
C GLU A 178 -8.75 -10.92 -4.28
N ILE A 179 -8.18 -10.67 -3.09
CA ILE A 179 -6.84 -11.10 -2.75
C ILE A 179 -6.81 -12.62 -2.50
N ALA A 180 -7.72 -13.15 -1.68
CA ALA A 180 -7.77 -14.58 -1.34
C ALA A 180 -8.04 -15.48 -2.56
N ASP A 181 -8.80 -14.99 -3.54
CA ASP A 181 -9.06 -15.69 -4.80
C ASP A 181 -7.77 -15.89 -5.63
N ARG A 182 -6.86 -14.92 -5.56
CA ARG A 182 -5.53 -15.00 -6.19
C ARG A 182 -4.52 -15.76 -5.32
N ARG A 183 -4.74 -15.81 -4.01
CA ARG A 183 -3.81 -16.36 -3.01
C ARG A 183 -4.53 -17.30 -2.05
N PRO A 184 -4.70 -18.58 -2.44
CA PRO A 184 -5.40 -19.58 -1.61
C PRO A 184 -4.76 -19.82 -0.24
N GLY A 185 -3.47 -19.50 -0.07
CA GLY A 185 -2.75 -19.58 1.20
C GLY A 185 -3.08 -18.46 2.21
N LEU A 186 -3.77 -17.39 1.77
CA LEU A 186 -4.08 -16.26 2.61
C LEU A 186 -5.17 -16.58 3.64
N VAL A 187 -4.80 -16.57 4.92
CA VAL A 187 -5.74 -16.80 6.03
C VAL A 187 -6.06 -15.52 6.78
N LEU A 188 -7.25 -15.45 7.36
CA LEU A 188 -7.66 -14.37 8.25
C LEU A 188 -7.10 -14.64 9.66
N LEU A 189 -6.43 -13.66 10.27
CA LEU A 189 -5.93 -13.75 11.65
C LEU A 189 -6.66 -12.84 12.63
N GLY A 190 -7.27 -11.75 12.13
CA GLY A 190 -7.99 -10.78 12.95
C GLY A 190 -9.00 -10.00 12.11
N ALA A 191 -10.19 -9.78 12.66
CA ALA A 191 -11.20 -8.90 12.09
C ALA A 191 -11.62 -7.90 13.15
N GLN A 192 -11.39 -6.61 12.88
CA GLN A 192 -11.76 -5.54 13.78
C GLN A 192 -12.87 -4.71 13.12
N PRO A 193 -14.09 -4.65 13.70
CA PRO A 193 -15.15 -3.79 13.20
C PRO A 193 -14.84 -2.34 13.54
N ARG A 194 -15.49 -1.41 12.83
CA ARG A 194 -15.43 0.01 13.16
C ARG A 194 -15.81 0.26 14.61
N THR A 195 -15.16 1.21 15.25
CA THR A 195 -15.42 1.54 16.66
C THR A 195 -15.39 3.05 16.83
N VAL A 196 -16.35 3.60 17.57
CA VAL A 196 -16.33 5.02 17.95
C VAL A 196 -15.33 5.18 19.09
N VAL A 197 -14.41 6.13 18.95
CA VAL A 197 -13.32 6.38 19.88
C VAL A 197 -13.38 7.80 20.42
N ALA A 198 -13.01 7.98 21.68
CA ALA A 198 -12.98 9.28 22.33
C ALA A 198 -11.63 9.97 22.14
N ARG A 199 -11.63 11.30 21.96
CA ARG A 199 -10.39 12.09 21.91
C ARG A 199 -9.75 12.16 23.30
N ARG A 200 -8.42 12.02 23.35
CA ARG A 200 -7.62 12.19 24.57
C ARG A 200 -7.43 13.68 24.82
N ASP A 201 -7.89 14.15 25.98
CA ASP A 201 -7.70 15.50 26.54
C ASP A 201 -8.14 16.72 25.72
N THR A 202 -9.39 17.15 25.92
CA THR A 202 -9.76 18.57 25.98
C THR A 202 -10.99 18.74 26.87
N THR A 203 -11.07 19.79 27.69
CA THR A 203 -12.29 20.15 28.46
C THR A 203 -13.51 20.33 27.52
N PHE A 204 -13.25 20.72 26.28
CA PHE A 204 -14.23 20.80 25.19
C PHE A 204 -14.38 19.51 24.36
N GLY A 205 -13.56 18.50 24.60
CA GLY A 205 -13.47 17.27 23.80
C GLY A 205 -14.71 16.41 23.89
N ARG A 206 -15.35 16.31 25.07
CA ARG A 206 -16.63 15.59 25.22
C ARG A 206 -17.77 16.24 24.44
N VAL A 207 -17.82 17.58 24.42
CA VAL A 207 -18.81 18.34 23.64
C VAL A 207 -18.54 18.18 22.15
N LEU A 208 -17.27 18.21 21.74
CA LEU A 208 -16.88 18.01 20.35
C LEU A 208 -17.12 16.57 19.87
N ASP A 209 -16.88 15.57 20.71
CA ASP A 209 -17.14 14.15 20.41
C ASP A 209 -18.65 13.88 20.29
N ALA A 210 -19.48 14.55 21.08
CA ALA A 210 -20.94 14.50 20.93
C ALA A 210 -21.43 15.10 19.61
N LEU A 211 -20.80 16.19 19.14
CA LEU A 211 -21.16 16.85 17.87
C LEU A 211 -20.50 16.20 16.64
N ARG A 212 -19.31 15.60 16.81
CA ARG A 212 -18.44 15.06 15.76
C ARG A 212 -17.70 13.83 16.27
N PRO A 213 -18.39 12.69 16.41
CA PRO A 213 -17.78 11.45 16.89
C PRO A 213 -16.65 11.03 15.96
N VAL A 214 -15.59 10.45 16.53
CA VAL A 214 -14.48 9.90 15.76
C VAL A 214 -14.67 8.40 15.63
N THR A 215 -14.61 7.91 14.40
CA THR A 215 -14.65 6.48 14.11
C THR A 215 -13.24 6.02 13.77
N LEU A 216 -12.75 5.04 14.54
CA LEU A 216 -11.68 4.15 14.09
C LEU A 216 -12.29 3.15 13.10
N HIS A 217 -11.80 3.17 11.87
CA HIS A 217 -12.31 2.31 10.80
C HIS A 217 -11.96 0.85 11.03
N ALA A 218 -12.71 -0.03 10.37
CA ALA A 218 -12.45 -1.46 10.38
C ALA A 218 -11.09 -1.80 9.74
N ALA A 219 -10.52 -2.91 10.19
CA ALA A 219 -9.31 -3.48 9.62
C ALA A 219 -9.33 -5.01 9.70
N LEU A 220 -8.80 -5.64 8.67
CA LEU A 220 -8.57 -7.07 8.59
C LEU A 220 -7.07 -7.31 8.68
N VAL A 221 -6.66 -8.27 9.50
CA VAL A 221 -5.30 -8.79 9.58
C VAL A 221 -5.30 -10.16 8.95
N CYS A 222 -4.50 -10.33 7.91
CA CYS A 222 -4.34 -11.59 7.18
C CYS A 222 -2.88 -12.03 7.25
N ALA A 223 -2.63 -13.31 7.00
CA ALA A 223 -1.27 -13.83 6.85
C ALA A 223 -1.20 -14.83 5.71
N ASP A 224 -0.07 -14.85 5.04
CA ASP A 224 0.30 -15.82 4.02
C ASP A 224 1.74 -16.28 4.31
N THR A 225 2.26 -17.15 3.45
CA THR A 225 3.64 -17.61 3.49
C THR A 225 4.60 -16.42 3.42
N GLY A 226 5.34 -16.18 4.51
CA GLY A 226 6.30 -15.07 4.61
C GLY A 226 5.71 -13.67 4.66
N THR A 227 4.38 -13.49 4.79
CA THR A 227 3.76 -12.17 4.84
C THR A 227 2.73 -12.01 5.95
N LEU A 228 2.69 -10.79 6.50
CA LEU A 228 1.62 -10.29 7.35
C LEU A 228 0.97 -9.10 6.64
N GLU A 229 -0.36 -9.15 6.49
CA GLU A 229 -1.08 -8.23 5.60
C GLU A 229 -2.24 -7.55 6.30
N PHE A 230 -2.52 -6.32 5.89
CA PHE A 230 -3.56 -5.48 6.45
C PHE A 230 -4.47 -4.98 5.34
N VAL A 231 -5.77 -5.19 5.46
CA VAL A 231 -6.78 -4.57 4.60
C VAL A 231 -7.60 -3.61 5.46
N HIS A 232 -7.49 -2.32 5.18
CA HIS A 232 -8.07 -1.26 6.00
C HIS A 232 -8.50 -0.06 5.16
N ARG A 233 -9.07 0.97 5.80
CA ARG A 233 -9.33 2.26 5.14
C ARG A 233 -8.06 3.08 5.03
N ARG A 234 -7.92 3.88 3.96
CA ARG A 234 -6.72 4.72 3.76
C ARG A 234 -6.49 5.68 4.94
N GLU A 235 -7.55 6.18 5.54
CA GLU A 235 -7.50 6.90 6.81
C GLU A 235 -7.99 5.99 7.92
N TRP A 236 -7.22 5.90 9.01
CA TRP A 236 -7.59 5.09 10.18
C TRP A 236 -8.72 5.71 10.99
N PHE A 237 -8.74 7.05 11.10
CA PHE A 237 -9.69 7.79 11.95
C PHE A 237 -10.36 8.90 11.18
N THR A 238 -11.68 9.00 11.29
CA THR A 238 -12.41 10.13 10.71
C THR A 238 -13.53 10.63 11.62
N SER A 239 -13.89 11.90 11.46
CA SER A 239 -14.93 12.57 12.26
C SER A 239 -16.10 13.09 11.43
N HIS A 240 -16.24 12.63 10.19
CA HIS A 240 -17.24 13.14 9.24
C HIS A 240 -18.20 12.03 8.79
N PRO A 241 -19.50 12.34 8.60
CA PRO A 241 -20.53 11.36 8.27
C PRO A 241 -20.50 10.88 6.81
N LYS A 242 -19.49 11.25 6.00
CA LYS A 242 -19.47 10.88 4.58
C LYS A 242 -19.02 9.42 4.42
N PRO A 243 -19.69 8.62 3.57
CA PRO A 243 -19.22 7.31 3.18
C PRO A 243 -17.81 7.43 2.59
N GLN A 244 -16.91 6.58 3.06
CA GLN A 244 -15.53 6.55 2.59
C GLN A 244 -15.33 5.33 1.71
N PHE A 245 -15.11 5.59 0.43
CA PHE A 245 -14.85 4.58 -0.59
C PHE A 245 -13.34 4.35 -0.76
N SER A 246 -12.61 4.29 0.36
CA SER A 246 -11.17 4.04 0.34
C SER A 246 -10.84 2.62 0.78
N VAL A 247 -9.80 2.05 0.18
CA VAL A 247 -9.23 0.78 0.58
C VAL A 247 -7.72 0.94 0.55
N ALA A 248 -7.06 0.33 1.52
CA ALA A 248 -5.63 0.19 1.63
C ALA A 248 -5.29 -1.27 1.92
N HIS A 249 -4.30 -1.77 1.21
CA HIS A 249 -3.70 -3.08 1.39
C HIS A 249 -2.22 -2.88 1.68
N THR A 250 -1.79 -3.29 2.86
CA THR A 250 -0.39 -3.22 3.28
C THR A 250 0.13 -4.64 3.45
N VAL A 251 1.22 -4.96 2.78
CA VAL A 251 1.94 -6.22 2.89
C VAL A 251 3.27 -5.97 3.60
N ILE A 252 3.55 -6.73 4.66
CA ILE A 252 4.83 -6.73 5.36
C ILE A 252 5.48 -8.09 5.18
N LEU A 253 6.75 -8.09 4.77
CA LEU A 253 7.55 -9.30 4.64
C LEU A 253 8.03 -9.69 6.05
N THR A 254 7.64 -10.86 6.55
CA THR A 254 7.82 -11.19 7.97
C THR A 254 9.28 -11.45 8.34
N ASP A 255 10.08 -11.95 7.40
CA ASP A 255 11.52 -12.14 7.58
C ASP A 255 12.29 -10.81 7.68
N ALA A 256 11.74 -9.75 7.08
CA ALA A 256 12.30 -8.40 7.15
C ALA A 256 11.97 -7.70 8.47
N VAL A 257 11.02 -8.22 9.26
CA VAL A 257 10.59 -7.59 10.52
C VAL A 257 11.69 -7.72 11.57
N THR A 258 12.21 -6.57 11.99
CA THR A 258 13.27 -6.45 12.98
C THR A 258 12.76 -6.17 14.38
N ALA A 259 11.62 -5.48 14.49
CA ALA A 259 11.04 -5.15 15.79
C ALA A 259 9.53 -4.88 15.71
N VAL A 260 8.81 -5.11 16.81
CA VAL A 260 7.38 -4.80 16.95
C VAL A 260 7.11 -4.17 18.31
N GLY A 261 6.27 -3.14 18.38
CA GLY A 261 5.90 -2.50 19.64
C GLY A 261 4.45 -2.06 19.65
N SER A 262 3.79 -2.15 20.80
CA SER A 262 2.42 -1.65 20.99
C SER A 262 2.45 -0.49 21.98
N HIS A 263 1.86 0.63 21.58
CA HIS A 263 1.84 1.85 22.36
C HIS A 263 0.43 2.43 22.37
N GLU A 264 0.04 3.09 23.45
CA GLU A 264 -1.22 3.82 23.44
C GLU A 264 -1.22 4.92 22.37
N HIS A 265 -2.37 5.12 21.73
CA HIS A 265 -2.51 6.12 20.69
C HIS A 265 -2.48 7.53 21.30
N PRO A 266 -1.61 8.45 20.82
CA PRO A 266 -1.40 9.74 21.48
C PRO A 266 -2.64 10.65 21.50
N ARG A 267 -3.62 10.40 20.61
CA ARG A 267 -4.80 11.27 20.43
C ARG A 267 -6.13 10.64 20.86
N TYR A 268 -6.20 9.33 21.09
CA TYR A 268 -7.48 8.64 21.30
C TYR A 268 -7.39 7.70 22.50
N VAL A 269 -8.43 7.68 23.33
CA VAL A 269 -8.52 6.83 24.51
C VAL A 269 -8.95 5.42 24.10
N GLY A 270 -8.37 4.40 24.71
CA GLY A 270 -8.71 3.00 24.43
C GLY A 270 -8.30 2.53 23.04
N VAL A 271 -7.30 3.19 22.43
CA VAL A 271 -6.75 2.83 21.13
C VAL A 271 -5.26 2.63 21.28
N TYR A 272 -4.73 1.57 20.67
CA TYR A 272 -3.32 1.25 20.59
C TYR A 272 -2.84 1.36 19.16
N ARG A 273 -1.58 1.76 19.02
CA ARG A 273 -0.83 1.75 17.77
C ARG A 273 0.21 0.64 17.86
N VAL A 274 0.07 -0.36 17.00
CA VAL A 274 1.07 -1.39 16.78
C VAL A 274 2.02 -0.87 15.70
N GLN A 275 3.27 -0.68 16.08
CA GLN A 275 4.35 -0.28 15.20
C GLN A 275 5.16 -1.51 14.81
N ILE A 276 5.28 -1.75 13.52
CA ILE A 276 6.05 -2.86 12.94
C ILE A 276 7.22 -2.25 12.19
N ALA A 277 8.44 -2.58 12.62
CA ALA A 277 9.67 -2.13 12.00
C ALA A 277 10.30 -3.26 11.18
N ALA A 278 10.41 -3.06 9.87
CA ALA A 278 11.17 -3.93 8.97
C ALA A 278 12.46 -3.23 8.55
N GLY A 279 13.53 -3.40 9.34
CA GLY A 279 14.71 -2.54 9.27
C GLY A 279 14.34 -1.08 9.57
N ARG A 280 14.58 -0.20 8.61
CA ARG A 280 14.19 1.21 8.63
C ARG A 280 12.76 1.47 8.18
N ALA A 281 12.14 0.52 7.49
CA ALA A 281 10.74 0.60 7.13
C ALA A 281 9.88 0.57 8.38
N ARG A 282 8.89 1.46 8.47
CA ARG A 282 7.94 1.50 9.59
C ARG A 282 6.51 1.50 9.09
N VAL A 283 5.73 0.56 9.60
CA VAL A 283 4.28 0.48 9.37
C VAL A 283 3.59 0.62 10.73
N ASP A 284 2.69 1.60 10.81
CA ASP A 284 1.89 1.86 12.00
C ASP A 284 0.45 1.43 11.73
N VAL A 285 -0.11 0.62 12.62
CA VAL A 285 -1.46 0.07 12.51
C VAL A 285 -2.22 0.37 13.80
N ALA A 286 -3.48 0.81 13.72
CA ALA A 286 -4.26 1.24 14.87
C ALA A 286 -5.42 0.28 15.18
N PHE A 287 -5.59 -0.04 16.47
CA PHE A 287 -6.65 -0.95 16.94
C PHE A 287 -7.23 -0.47 18.27
N PRO A 288 -8.50 -0.76 18.56
CA PRO A 288 -9.02 -0.56 19.91
C PRO A 288 -8.35 -1.52 20.90
N ASP A 289 -8.36 -1.14 22.18
CA ASP A 289 -7.88 -2.00 23.27
C ASP A 289 -8.62 -3.34 23.28
N GLY A 290 -7.89 -4.42 23.57
CA GLY A 290 -8.42 -5.79 23.57
C GLY A 290 -8.84 -6.33 22.20
N ALA A 291 -8.60 -5.61 21.09
CA ALA A 291 -8.98 -6.08 19.77
C ALA A 291 -8.22 -7.36 19.36
N GLU A 292 -8.96 -8.31 18.79
CA GLU A 292 -8.41 -9.57 18.25
C GLU A 292 -7.27 -9.34 17.27
N SER A 293 -7.37 -8.29 16.43
CA SER A 293 -6.35 -7.89 15.46
C SER A 293 -5.02 -7.48 16.11
N GLY A 294 -5.04 -6.82 17.27
CA GLY A 294 -3.81 -6.47 18.00
C GLY A 294 -3.11 -7.73 18.54
N GLY A 295 -3.90 -8.63 19.14
CA GLY A 295 -3.40 -9.95 19.54
C GLY A 295 -2.91 -10.79 18.36
N ALA A 296 -3.55 -10.64 17.19
CA ALA A 296 -3.17 -11.35 15.97
C ALA A 296 -1.77 -10.99 15.49
N ILE A 297 -1.43 -9.70 15.47
CA ILE A 297 -0.09 -9.23 15.10
C ILE A 297 0.95 -9.69 16.12
N ALA A 298 0.66 -9.53 17.42
CA ALA A 298 1.57 -9.93 18.48
C ALA A 298 1.88 -11.43 18.44
N GLY A 299 0.88 -12.28 18.16
CA GLY A 299 1.07 -13.71 17.97
C GLY A 299 1.83 -14.05 16.68
N ALA A 300 1.46 -13.42 15.57
CA ALA A 300 2.11 -13.64 14.27
C ALA A 300 3.60 -13.27 14.28
N LEU A 301 3.97 -12.23 15.04
CA LEU A 301 5.34 -11.74 15.17
C LEU A 301 5.96 -12.14 16.52
N ALA A 302 5.49 -13.24 17.13
CA ALA A 302 6.06 -13.74 18.38
C ALA A 302 7.55 -14.10 18.18
N GLY A 303 8.39 -13.67 19.11
CA GLY A 303 9.85 -13.86 19.04
C GLY A 303 10.60 -12.73 18.33
N VAL A 304 9.91 -11.80 17.68
CA VAL A 304 10.50 -10.55 17.20
C VAL A 304 10.81 -9.62 18.38
N ARG A 305 11.92 -8.89 18.30
CA ARG A 305 12.34 -7.92 19.33
C ARG A 305 11.26 -6.86 19.59
N ALA A 306 11.07 -6.48 20.85
CA ALA A 306 10.20 -5.36 21.21
C ALA A 306 10.82 -3.99 20.86
N ILE A 307 10.01 -3.04 20.37
CA ILE A 307 10.38 -1.62 20.19
C ILE A 307 10.14 -0.86 21.50
#